data_AF-A0A945SJJ7-F1
#
_entry.id   AF-A0A945SJJ7-F1
#
_cell.length_a   1.000
_cell.length_b   1.000
_cell.length_c   1.000
_cell.angle_alpha   90.00
_cell.angle_beta   90.00
_cell.angle_gamma   90.00
#
_symmetry.space_group_name_H-M   'P 1'
#
loop_
_entity.id
_entity.type
_entity.pdbx_description
1 polymer ?
#
loop_
_entity_poly.entity_id
_entity_poly.type
_entity_poly.pdbx_seq_one_letter_code
_entity_poly.pdbx_strand_id
1 'polypeptide(L)'
;MLFSASVLALTEFSADVTYLDAAQTPQLYGRLYVSDDAIREERYRGVNQKPYEVKIIDLFRGVTLRIDLQRGEYQQLDEVVTMPRNPAQFCAEAPLLSCGFLQREVLQQRAVERWAAELGFSGLSLEITAWYDPEIQYPVRLQMSDGETLQLSNVEVGRLPSATFSLPFDLRRVAKLEGIAVDNFSLWP
;
A
#
# COMPACT_ATOMS: atom_id res chain seq x y z
N MET A 1 22.09 -24.99 -26.08
CA MET A 1 22.17 -23.82 -25.17
C MET A 1 20.91 -23.00 -25.43
N LEU A 2 19.92 -23.10 -24.55
CA LEU A 2 18.71 -22.29 -24.63
C LEU A 2 18.90 -21.17 -23.61
N PHE A 3 18.98 -19.94 -24.09
CA PHE A 3 18.93 -18.76 -23.25
C PHE A 3 17.54 -18.71 -22.60
N SER A 4 17.48 -19.00 -21.31
CA SER A 4 16.30 -18.68 -20.50
C SER A 4 16.24 -17.16 -20.44
N ALA A 5 15.31 -16.57 -21.20
CA ALA A 5 14.94 -15.19 -21.00
C ALA A 5 14.31 -15.10 -19.61
N SER A 6 15.11 -14.75 -18.61
CA SER A 6 14.60 -14.26 -17.34
C SER A 6 13.87 -12.96 -17.66
N VAL A 7 12.58 -13.07 -17.95
CA VAL A 7 11.66 -11.96 -17.77
C VAL A 7 11.85 -11.59 -16.30
N LEU A 8 12.38 -10.40 -16.06
CA LEU A 8 12.27 -9.76 -14.75
C LEU A 8 10.77 -9.53 -14.54
N ALA A 9 10.05 -10.57 -14.14
CA ALA A 9 8.73 -10.42 -13.58
C ALA A 9 8.92 -9.53 -12.36
N LEU A 10 8.24 -8.40 -12.32
CA LEU A 10 8.18 -7.62 -11.09
C LEU A 10 7.61 -8.55 -10.01
N THR A 11 8.13 -8.37 -8.80
CA THR A 11 7.86 -9.27 -7.69
C THR A 11 6.41 -9.11 -7.23
N GLU A 12 5.54 -10.03 -7.59
CA GLU A 12 4.21 -10.14 -6.99
C GLU A 12 4.34 -10.62 -5.53
N PHE A 13 3.54 -10.05 -4.64
CA PHE A 13 3.54 -10.46 -3.24
C PHE A 13 2.22 -10.19 -2.53
N SER A 14 2.00 -10.89 -1.43
CA SER A 14 0.97 -10.54 -0.43
C SER A 14 1.61 -10.25 0.92
N ALA A 15 0.95 -9.44 1.75
CA ALA A 15 1.41 -9.14 3.10
C ALA A 15 0.22 -8.79 4.00
N ASP A 16 0.34 -9.12 5.29
CA ASP A 16 -0.54 -8.58 6.32
C ASP A 16 -0.16 -7.13 6.59
N VAL A 17 -1.16 -6.27 6.80
CA VAL A 17 -0.96 -4.84 7.08
C VAL A 17 -1.50 -4.50 8.45
N THR A 18 -0.71 -3.80 9.24
CA THR A 18 -1.14 -3.21 10.51
C THR A 18 -0.94 -1.70 10.46
N TYR A 19 -1.98 -0.96 10.82
CA TYR A 19 -1.87 0.46 11.12
C TYR A 19 -1.71 0.65 12.62
N LEU A 20 -0.70 1.41 13.00
CA LEU A 20 -0.38 1.77 14.37
C LEU A 20 -0.56 3.27 14.53
N ASP A 21 -1.20 3.68 15.62
CA ASP A 21 -1.23 5.10 16.01
C ASP A 21 0.14 5.60 16.51
N ALA A 22 0.19 6.87 16.91
CA ALA A 22 1.38 7.49 17.49
C ALA A 22 1.88 6.78 18.78
N ALA A 23 0.98 6.12 19.52
CA ALA A 23 1.32 5.31 20.69
C ALA A 23 1.74 3.87 20.33
N GLN A 24 1.89 3.58 19.04
CA GLN A 24 2.22 2.27 18.47
C GLN A 24 1.18 1.19 18.82
N THR A 25 -0.07 1.60 19.02
CA THR A 25 -1.19 0.71 19.27
C THR A 25 -1.89 0.37 17.95
N PRO A 26 -2.13 -0.92 17.64
CA PRO A 26 -2.87 -1.30 16.43
C PRO A 26 -4.29 -0.74 16.39
N GLN A 27 -4.61 -0.01 15.32
CA GLN A 27 -5.95 0.55 15.08
C GLN A 27 -6.69 -0.17 13.95
N LEU A 28 -5.97 -0.71 12.97
CA LEU A 28 -6.55 -1.37 11.80
C LEU A 28 -5.69 -2.53 11.33
N TYR A 29 -6.35 -3.58 10.86
CA TYR A 29 -5.74 -4.76 10.25
C TYR A 29 -6.19 -4.88 8.80
N GLY A 30 -5.27 -5.36 7.98
CA GLY A 30 -5.43 -5.40 6.54
C GLY A 30 -4.69 -6.54 5.88
N ARG A 31 -4.99 -6.75 4.60
CA ARG A 31 -4.14 -7.54 3.71
C ARG A 31 -3.90 -6.77 2.42
N LEU A 32 -2.66 -6.79 1.98
CA LEU A 32 -2.18 -6.14 0.76
C LEU A 32 -1.78 -7.23 -0.24
N TYR A 33 -2.13 -7.02 -1.49
CA TYR A 33 -1.70 -7.83 -2.62
C TYR A 33 -1.22 -6.88 -3.71
N VAL A 34 -0.01 -7.08 -4.21
CA VAL A 34 0.60 -6.22 -5.22
C VAL A 34 0.99 -7.09 -6.41
N SER A 35 0.51 -6.69 -7.58
CA SER A 35 0.98 -7.17 -8.89
C SER A 35 1.51 -6.01 -9.74
N ASP A 36 1.89 -6.34 -10.97
CA ASP A 36 2.41 -5.39 -11.94
C ASP A 36 1.33 -4.41 -12.41
N ASP A 37 0.09 -4.90 -12.50
CA ASP A 37 -1.06 -4.25 -13.12
C ASP A 37 -2.19 -3.91 -12.14
N ALA A 38 -2.12 -4.40 -10.91
CA ALA A 38 -3.14 -4.14 -9.91
C ALA A 38 -2.60 -4.17 -8.48
N ILE A 39 -3.29 -3.44 -7.59
CA ILE A 39 -3.09 -3.51 -6.15
C ILE A 39 -4.44 -3.79 -5.52
N ARG A 40 -4.48 -4.73 -4.57
CA ARG A 40 -5.67 -4.99 -3.76
C ARG A 40 -5.34 -4.76 -2.30
N GLU A 41 -6.24 -4.05 -1.65
CA GLU A 41 -6.19 -3.79 -0.22
C GLU A 41 -7.49 -4.25 0.41
N GLU A 42 -7.39 -4.95 1.52
CA GLU A 42 -8.51 -5.48 2.26
C GLU A 42 -8.46 -4.94 3.68
N ARG A 43 -9.61 -4.51 4.23
CA ARG A 43 -9.72 -4.04 5.62
C ARG A 43 -10.54 -4.98 6.47
N TYR A 44 -10.04 -5.22 7.69
CA TYR A 44 -10.57 -6.18 8.64
C TYR A 44 -10.95 -5.44 9.93
N ARG A 45 -12.05 -5.86 10.59
CA ARG A 45 -12.42 -5.31 11.91
C ARG A 45 -11.63 -5.95 13.07
N GLY A 46 -10.79 -6.93 12.77
CA GLY A 46 -9.93 -7.63 13.71
C GLY A 46 -9.17 -8.76 13.04
N VAL A 47 -8.20 -9.32 13.75
CA VAL A 47 -7.38 -10.45 13.27
C VAL A 47 -8.26 -11.64 12.89
N ASN A 48 -8.00 -12.27 11.74
CA ASN A 48 -8.72 -13.44 11.20
C ASN A 48 -10.22 -13.23 10.88
N GLN A 49 -10.67 -12.00 10.72
CA GLN A 49 -12.05 -11.72 10.27
C GLN A 49 -12.17 -11.72 8.75
N LYS A 50 -13.39 -11.63 8.21
CA LYS A 50 -13.59 -11.37 6.79
C LYS A 50 -13.37 -9.87 6.51
N PRO A 51 -12.90 -9.50 5.32
CA PRO A 51 -12.81 -8.10 4.97
C PRO A 51 -14.21 -7.47 4.92
N TYR A 52 -14.32 -6.23 5.38
CA TYR A 52 -15.56 -5.45 5.27
C TYR A 52 -15.49 -4.41 4.15
N GLU A 53 -14.28 -3.97 3.81
CA GLU A 53 -13.99 -3.07 2.69
C GLU A 53 -12.86 -3.69 1.86
N VAL A 54 -12.97 -3.58 0.55
CA VAL A 54 -11.92 -3.93 -0.40
C VAL A 54 -11.69 -2.75 -1.32
N LYS A 55 -10.42 -2.46 -1.60
CA LYS A 55 -10.03 -1.53 -2.65
C LYS A 55 -9.20 -2.28 -3.68
N ILE A 56 -9.52 -2.09 -4.96
CA ILE A 56 -8.75 -2.62 -6.08
C ILE A 56 -8.32 -1.44 -6.94
N ILE A 57 -7.03 -1.16 -6.98
CA ILE A 57 -6.43 -0.15 -7.85
C ILE A 57 -5.99 -0.88 -9.12
N ASP A 58 -6.68 -0.62 -10.22
CA ASP A 58 -6.36 -1.19 -11.53
C ASP A 58 -5.45 -0.22 -12.28
N LEU A 59 -4.15 -0.52 -12.27
CA LEU A 59 -3.12 0.33 -12.86
C LEU A 59 -3.21 0.34 -14.39
N PHE A 60 -3.69 -0.75 -14.98
CA PHE A 60 -3.85 -0.85 -16.43
C PHE A 60 -5.01 0.00 -16.94
N ARG A 61 -6.16 -0.03 -16.26
CA ARG A 61 -7.36 0.73 -16.62
C ARG A 61 -7.37 2.15 -16.06
N GLY A 62 -6.48 2.47 -15.11
CA GLY A 62 -6.40 3.79 -14.51
C GLY A 62 -7.58 4.12 -13.58
N VAL A 63 -8.11 3.11 -12.88
CA VAL A 63 -9.30 3.27 -12.02
C VAL A 63 -9.10 2.61 -10.66
N THR A 64 -9.79 3.13 -9.66
CA THR A 64 -9.87 2.54 -8.32
C THR A 64 -11.30 2.08 -8.05
N LEU A 65 -11.46 0.81 -7.68
CA LEU A 65 -12.72 0.22 -7.23
C LEU A 65 -12.73 0.16 -5.71
N ARG A 66 -13.61 0.93 -5.08
CA ARG A 66 -13.91 0.81 -3.65
C ARG A 66 -15.14 -0.07 -3.48
N ILE A 67 -15.07 -1.05 -2.59
CA ILE A 67 -16.09 -2.09 -2.45
C ILE A 67 -16.50 -2.18 -0.97
N ASP A 68 -17.78 -1.97 -0.71
CA ASP A 68 -18.43 -2.27 0.57
C ASP A 68 -19.03 -3.67 0.52
N LEU A 69 -18.35 -4.62 1.14
CA LEU A 69 -18.79 -6.02 1.15
C LEU A 69 -20.02 -6.23 2.06
N GLN A 70 -20.27 -5.34 3.01
CA GLN A 70 -21.41 -5.46 3.92
C GLN A 70 -22.71 -5.03 3.22
N ARG A 71 -22.62 -4.04 2.34
CA ARG A 71 -23.77 -3.55 1.57
C ARG A 71 -23.91 -4.18 0.19
N GLY A 72 -22.88 -4.90 -0.28
CA GLY A 72 -22.88 -5.45 -1.63
C GLY A 72 -22.81 -4.34 -2.69
N GLU A 73 -22.04 -3.30 -2.41
CA GLU A 73 -21.95 -2.10 -3.24
C GLU A 73 -20.51 -1.82 -3.64
N TYR A 74 -20.31 -1.16 -4.79
CA TYR A 74 -19.01 -0.64 -5.17
C TYR A 74 -19.11 0.72 -5.85
N GLN A 75 -18.06 1.53 -5.69
CA GLN A 75 -17.86 2.79 -6.38
C GLN A 75 -16.58 2.68 -7.22
N GLN A 76 -16.64 3.16 -8.46
CA GLN A 76 -15.47 3.36 -9.29
C GLN A 76 -15.05 4.83 -9.22
N LEU A 77 -13.76 5.05 -9.01
CA LEU A 77 -13.10 6.35 -9.04
C LEU A 77 -12.13 6.35 -10.22
N ASP A 78 -12.14 7.42 -11.02
CA ASP A 78 -11.22 7.59 -12.14
C ASP A 78 -9.91 8.23 -11.63
N GLU A 79 -9.28 7.53 -10.69
CA GLU A 79 -8.03 7.91 -10.03
C GLU A 79 -7.17 6.67 -9.73
N VAL A 80 -5.86 6.87 -9.69
CA VAL A 80 -4.87 5.88 -9.25
C VAL A 80 -3.97 6.57 -8.23
N VAL A 81 -4.13 6.19 -6.98
CA VAL A 81 -3.26 6.64 -5.88
C VAL A 81 -2.67 5.40 -5.24
N THR A 82 -1.34 5.30 -5.26
CA THR A 82 -0.58 4.15 -4.74
C THR A 82 0.54 4.64 -3.86
N MET A 83 1.00 3.79 -2.94
CA MET A 83 2.28 4.07 -2.29
C MET A 83 3.42 4.02 -3.32
N PRO A 84 4.43 4.90 -3.18
CA PRO A 84 5.63 4.79 -4.00
C PRO A 84 6.26 3.40 -3.81
N ARG A 85 6.56 2.71 -4.90
CA ARG A 85 7.10 1.33 -4.87
C ARG A 85 8.60 1.30 -4.64
N ASN A 86 9.30 2.42 -4.82
CA ASN A 86 10.73 2.44 -4.56
C ASN A 86 11.18 3.83 -4.09
N PRO A 87 12.40 3.93 -3.54
CA PRO A 87 12.92 5.20 -3.06
C PRO A 87 13.00 6.30 -4.12
N ALA A 88 13.22 5.95 -5.40
CA ALA A 88 13.27 6.94 -6.46
C ALA A 88 11.88 7.56 -6.71
N GLN A 89 10.82 6.75 -6.70
CA GLN A 89 9.43 7.25 -6.77
C GLN A 89 9.09 8.07 -5.52
N PHE A 90 9.44 7.57 -4.33
CA PHE A 90 9.25 8.26 -3.06
C PHE A 90 9.83 9.67 -3.06
N CYS A 91 11.09 9.82 -3.50
CA CYS A 91 11.73 11.13 -3.59
C CYS A 91 11.20 11.97 -4.75
N ALA A 92 10.81 11.37 -5.88
CA ALA A 92 10.33 12.09 -7.06
C ALA A 92 8.92 12.68 -6.86
N GLU A 93 8.05 11.97 -6.15
CA GLU A 93 6.69 12.40 -5.82
C GLU A 93 6.66 13.46 -4.71
N ALA A 94 7.80 13.67 -4.05
CA ALA A 94 7.97 14.66 -3.00
C ALA A 94 9.05 15.71 -3.37
N PRO A 95 8.95 16.38 -4.53
CA PRO A 95 10.04 17.21 -5.08
C PRO A 95 10.31 18.48 -4.26
N LEU A 96 9.39 18.88 -3.39
CA LEU A 96 9.57 19.97 -2.43
C LEU A 96 10.24 19.52 -1.13
N LEU A 97 10.39 18.21 -0.92
CA LEU A 97 11.01 17.62 0.26
C LEU A 97 12.51 17.43 0.03
N SER A 98 13.30 17.64 1.09
CA SER A 98 14.64 17.08 1.15
C SER A 98 14.50 15.58 1.35
N CYS A 99 14.75 14.78 0.30
CA CYS A 99 14.67 13.33 0.35
C CYS A 99 16.06 12.69 0.28
N GLY A 100 16.29 11.67 1.10
CA GLY A 100 17.60 11.04 1.18
C GLY A 100 17.60 9.64 1.79
N PHE A 101 18.57 8.85 1.34
CA PHE A 101 18.93 7.58 1.95
C PHE A 101 19.54 7.83 3.32
N LEU A 102 19.08 7.10 4.33
CA LEU A 102 19.66 7.17 5.68
C LEU A 102 20.62 6.01 5.92
N GLN A 103 20.14 4.77 5.86
CA GLN A 103 20.94 3.59 6.16
C GLN A 103 20.30 2.29 5.63
N ARG A 104 21.07 1.21 5.66
CA ARG A 104 20.55 -0.16 5.53
C ARG A 104 20.41 -0.80 6.90
N GLU A 105 19.35 -1.57 7.09
CA GLU A 105 19.13 -2.32 8.31
C GLU A 105 18.30 -3.59 8.05
N VAL A 106 18.10 -4.39 9.10
CA VAL A 106 17.25 -5.58 9.04
C VAL A 106 15.99 -5.32 9.86
N LEU A 107 14.84 -5.40 9.21
CA LEU A 107 13.52 -5.23 9.83
C LEU A 107 12.71 -6.51 9.56
N GLN A 108 12.20 -7.15 10.61
CA GLN A 108 11.43 -8.40 10.51
C GLN A 108 12.09 -9.46 9.60
N GLN A 109 13.41 -9.66 9.76
CA GLN A 109 14.22 -10.61 8.96
C GLN A 109 14.39 -10.22 7.48
N ARG A 110 13.94 -9.04 7.05
CA ARG A 110 14.13 -8.52 5.69
C ARG A 110 15.20 -7.43 5.69
N ALA A 111 16.08 -7.45 4.70
CA ALA A 111 17.05 -6.39 4.50
C ALA A 111 16.34 -5.19 3.85
N VAL A 112 16.42 -4.03 4.50
CA VAL A 112 15.68 -2.84 4.07
C VAL A 112 16.61 -1.63 3.95
N GLU A 113 16.21 -0.69 3.10
CA GLU A 113 16.79 0.63 3.00
C GLU A 113 15.87 1.64 3.66
N ARG A 114 16.37 2.37 4.65
CA ARG A 114 15.63 3.44 5.32
C ARG A 114 15.88 4.75 4.60
N TRP A 115 14.80 5.42 4.23
CA TRP A 115 14.79 6.69 3.52
C TRP A 115 13.92 7.69 4.29
N ALA A 116 14.30 8.96 4.25
CA ALA A 116 13.51 10.04 4.81
C ALA A 116 13.20 11.10 3.76
N ALA A 117 12.04 11.73 3.88
CA ALA A 117 11.68 12.93 3.14
C ALA A 117 11.10 13.96 4.11
N GLU A 118 11.63 15.18 4.06
CA GLU A 118 11.30 16.26 4.99
C GLU A 118 10.89 17.55 4.25
N LEU A 119 9.77 18.17 4.66
CA LEU A 119 9.39 19.53 4.30
C LEU A 119 9.59 20.42 5.52
N GLY A 120 10.37 21.49 5.40
CA GLY A 120 10.41 22.55 6.39
C GLY A 120 9.97 23.88 5.76
N PHE A 121 8.73 24.33 6.02
CA PHE A 121 8.29 25.67 5.61
C PHE A 121 7.39 26.32 6.66
N SER A 122 7.81 27.49 7.18
CA SER A 122 6.99 28.43 7.97
C SER A 122 5.88 27.81 8.84
N GLY A 123 6.23 27.01 9.85
CA GLY A 123 5.29 26.43 10.82
C GLY A 123 4.65 25.10 10.41
N LEU A 124 4.92 24.60 9.20
CA LEU A 124 4.59 23.24 8.74
C LEU A 124 5.88 22.43 8.59
N SER A 125 5.95 21.32 9.33
CA SER A 125 6.96 20.29 9.19
C SER A 125 6.30 18.97 8.83
N LEU A 126 6.62 18.45 7.65
CA LEU A 126 6.25 17.09 7.24
C LEU A 126 7.53 16.25 7.26
N GLU A 127 7.52 15.15 7.98
CA GLU A 127 8.60 14.17 8.03
C GLU A 127 7.99 12.81 7.74
N ILE A 128 8.54 12.11 6.76
CA ILE A 128 8.11 10.77 6.40
C ILE A 128 9.35 9.90 6.36
N THR A 129 9.32 8.80 7.10
CA THR A 129 10.36 7.76 7.02
C THR A 129 9.78 6.51 6.41
N ALA A 130 10.42 5.98 5.38
CA ALA A 130 10.03 4.76 4.69
C ALA A 130 11.16 3.72 4.73
N TRP A 131 10.80 2.47 4.99
CA TRP A 131 11.71 1.33 4.96
C TRP A 131 11.39 0.48 3.74
N TYR A 132 12.17 0.65 2.69
CA TYR A 132 12.01 -0.06 1.43
C TYR A 132 12.69 -1.42 1.48
N ASP A 133 11.97 -2.44 1.06
CA ASP A 133 12.55 -3.72 0.76
C ASP A 133 12.87 -3.82 -0.75
N PRO A 134 14.16 -3.93 -1.13
CA PRO A 134 14.56 -4.02 -2.53
C PRO A 134 14.05 -5.26 -3.27
N GLU A 135 13.74 -6.36 -2.57
CA GLU A 135 13.30 -7.62 -3.18
C GLU A 135 11.87 -7.51 -3.74
N ILE A 136 10.97 -6.92 -2.96
CA ILE A 136 9.57 -6.73 -3.34
C ILE A 136 9.28 -5.35 -3.96
N GLN A 137 10.26 -4.44 -3.91
CA GLN A 137 10.11 -3.05 -4.34
C GLN A 137 8.85 -2.43 -3.73
N TYR A 138 8.80 -2.39 -2.40
CA TYR A 138 7.71 -1.78 -1.65
C TYR A 138 8.17 -1.36 -0.24
N PRO A 139 7.58 -0.31 0.38
CA PRO A 139 7.85 0.01 1.77
C PRO A 139 7.23 -1.06 2.68
N VAL A 140 8.04 -1.74 3.49
CA VAL A 140 7.55 -2.67 4.53
C VAL A 140 7.19 -1.94 5.82
N ARG A 141 7.61 -0.69 5.96
CA ARG A 141 7.18 0.23 7.01
C ARG A 141 7.16 1.65 6.46
N LEU A 142 6.15 2.41 6.85
CA LEU A 142 6.02 3.84 6.61
C LEU A 142 5.66 4.52 7.92
N GLN A 143 6.39 5.55 8.31
CA GLN A 143 6.13 6.34 9.50
C GLN A 143 5.92 7.80 9.11
N MET A 144 4.80 8.35 9.56
CA MET A 144 4.40 9.75 9.34
C MET A 144 4.90 10.64 10.49
N SER A 145 4.86 11.96 10.32
CA SER A 145 5.40 12.93 11.28
C SER A 145 4.67 12.98 12.62
N ASP A 146 3.40 12.58 12.64
CA ASP A 146 2.61 12.44 13.87
C ASP A 146 2.90 11.13 14.62
N GLY A 147 3.77 10.27 14.08
CA GLY A 147 4.16 8.98 14.66
C GLY A 147 3.29 7.81 14.21
N GLU A 148 2.22 8.06 13.45
CA GLU A 148 1.41 6.98 12.86
C GLU A 148 2.27 6.13 11.92
N THR A 149 2.04 4.82 11.94
CA THR A 149 2.86 3.86 11.22
C THR A 149 2.00 2.85 10.47
N LEU A 150 2.26 2.68 9.17
CA LEU A 150 1.82 1.52 8.43
C LEU A 150 2.96 0.49 8.42
N GLN A 151 2.64 -0.75 8.74
CA GLN A 151 3.62 -1.84 8.80
C GLN A 151 3.11 -3.07 8.08
N LEU A 152 3.95 -3.61 7.19
CA LEU A 152 3.75 -4.91 6.56
C LEU A 152 4.37 -6.01 7.41
N SER A 153 3.78 -7.19 7.35
CA SER A 153 4.29 -8.42 7.99
C SER A 153 3.84 -9.63 7.17
N ASN A 154 4.40 -10.81 7.46
CA ASN A 154 4.06 -12.06 6.77
C ASN A 154 4.10 -11.90 5.23
N VAL A 155 5.16 -11.25 4.73
CA VAL A 155 5.35 -10.99 3.31
C VAL A 155 5.62 -12.32 2.60
N GLU A 156 4.72 -12.67 1.67
CA GLU A 156 4.79 -13.86 0.84
C GLU A 156 5.01 -13.45 -0.61
N VAL A 157 6.21 -13.71 -1.12
CA VAL A 157 6.58 -13.46 -2.52
C VAL A 157 6.11 -14.62 -3.39
N GLY A 158 5.43 -14.30 -4.49
CA GLY A 158 4.99 -15.29 -5.46
C GLY A 158 3.82 -14.82 -6.31
N ARG A 159 3.55 -15.56 -7.37
CA ARG A 159 2.44 -15.26 -8.29
C ARG A 159 1.09 -15.33 -7.56
N LEU A 160 0.32 -14.28 -7.71
CA LEU A 160 -1.04 -14.13 -7.23
C LEU A 160 -2.04 -14.58 -8.30
N PRO A 161 -3.13 -15.27 -7.92
CA PRO A 161 -4.21 -15.56 -8.86
C PRO A 161 -4.84 -14.26 -9.41
N SER A 162 -5.11 -14.19 -10.71
CA SER A 162 -5.78 -13.02 -11.31
C SER A 162 -7.16 -12.73 -10.70
N ALA A 163 -7.84 -13.78 -10.20
CA ALA A 163 -9.11 -13.65 -9.48
C ALA A 163 -9.00 -12.77 -8.22
N THR A 164 -7.81 -12.64 -7.62
CA THR A 164 -7.56 -11.75 -6.48
C THR A 164 -7.94 -10.30 -6.82
N PHE A 165 -7.62 -9.84 -8.03
CA PHE A 165 -7.84 -8.46 -8.48
C PHE A 165 -9.16 -8.25 -9.22
N SER A 166 -10.05 -9.24 -9.18
CA SER A 166 -11.36 -9.15 -9.84
C SER A 166 -12.43 -8.60 -8.89
N LEU A 167 -13.36 -7.82 -9.44
CA LEU A 167 -14.56 -7.40 -8.72
C LEU A 167 -15.42 -8.65 -8.40
N PRO A 168 -15.83 -8.86 -7.13
CA PRO A 168 -16.76 -9.92 -6.79
C PRO A 168 -18.08 -9.81 -7.57
N PHE A 169 -18.71 -10.95 -7.84
CA PHE A 169 -20.04 -10.99 -8.46
C PHE A 169 -21.11 -10.36 -7.56
N ASP A 170 -22.21 -9.94 -8.19
CA ASP A 170 -23.43 -9.44 -7.53
C ASP A 170 -23.30 -8.12 -6.75
N LEU A 171 -22.23 -7.35 -6.98
CA LEU A 171 -22.08 -6.03 -6.41
C LEU A 171 -22.82 -4.97 -7.24
N ARG A 172 -23.56 -4.10 -6.56
CA ARG A 172 -24.27 -2.97 -7.16
C ARG A 172 -23.35 -1.76 -7.27
N ARG A 173 -23.19 -1.21 -8.48
CA ARG A 173 -22.47 0.06 -8.66
C ARG A 173 -23.26 1.21 -8.06
N VAL A 174 -22.60 2.06 -7.28
CA VAL A 174 -23.13 3.33 -6.76
C VAL A 174 -22.27 4.50 -7.21
N ALA A 175 -22.87 5.70 -7.25
CA ALA A 175 -22.13 6.92 -7.55
C ALA A 175 -21.17 7.31 -6.41
N LYS A 176 -21.55 7.01 -5.17
CA LYS A 176 -20.78 7.28 -3.95
C LYS A 176 -21.12 6.26 -2.88
N LEU A 177 -20.11 5.72 -2.21
CA LEU A 177 -20.32 4.88 -1.03
C LEU A 177 -20.59 5.77 0.20
N GLU A 178 -21.58 5.41 1.00
CA GLU A 178 -21.90 6.13 2.24
C GLU A 178 -21.14 5.55 3.43
N GLY A 179 -20.71 6.40 4.37
CA GLY A 179 -20.17 5.92 5.66
C GLY A 179 -18.83 5.19 5.59
N ILE A 180 -18.17 5.16 4.43
CA ILE A 180 -16.79 4.70 4.33
C ILE A 180 -15.86 5.87 4.60
N ALA A 181 -14.97 5.70 5.58
CA ALA A 181 -13.98 6.71 5.94
C ALA A 181 -13.11 7.12 4.75
N VAL A 182 -12.56 8.32 4.82
CA VAL A 182 -11.49 8.79 3.94
C VAL A 182 -10.30 7.85 4.11
N ASP A 183 -9.65 7.53 3.00
CA ASP A 183 -8.80 6.36 2.88
C ASP A 183 -7.35 6.62 3.32
N ASN A 184 -7.04 6.44 4.60
CA ASN A 184 -5.66 6.62 5.07
C ASN A 184 -4.68 5.54 4.58
N PHE A 185 -5.13 4.50 3.86
CA PHE A 185 -4.25 3.38 3.47
C PHE A 185 -3.42 3.70 2.22
N SER A 186 -3.98 4.46 1.25
CA SER A 186 -3.22 4.92 0.07
C SER A 186 -3.04 6.43 0.02
N LEU A 187 -3.47 7.17 1.03
CA LEU A 187 -3.12 8.58 1.13
C LEU A 187 -1.66 8.69 1.58
N TRP A 188 -0.78 8.57 0.59
CA TRP A 188 0.42 9.37 0.56
C TRP A 188 0.00 10.85 0.73
N PRO A 189 0.67 11.64 1.58
CA PRO A 189 0.33 13.05 1.75
C PRO A 189 0.52 13.86 0.47
#